data_AF-A0A0F8ZK27-F1
#
_entry.id   AF-A0A0F8ZK27-F1
#
_cell.length_a   1.000
_cell.length_b   1.000
_cell.length_c   1.000
_cell.angle_alpha   90.00
_cell.angle_beta   90.00
_cell.angle_gamma   90.00
#
_symmetry.space_group_name_H-M   'P 1'
#
loop_
_entity.id
_entity.type
_entity.pdbx_description
1 polymer ?
#
loop_
_entity_poly.entity_id
_entity_poly.type
_entity_poly.pdbx_seq_one_letter_code
_entity_poly.pdbx_strand_id
1 'polypeptide(L)'
;MVQGAEPEVQDHVLVRSEEIVRLIDPLKQRQIRLISITGNIESTLAKHSDVCLCMGKLSEACPLGIAPSVSTTCMLALGDAIAFTVMKARNFSAEDYARFHPGGALGAKLITVGQSMMFSDDGQLPVASVDDTIRQMLEKTSKLKRRGAVMVVNAKGSLTGIITDA
;
A
#
# COMPACT_ATOMS: atom_id res chain seq x y z
N MET A 1 1.58 -43.97 46.51
CA MET A 1 1.54 -44.10 45.04
C MET A 1 0.12 -43.76 44.63
N VAL A 2 -0.20 -42.63 44.03
CA VAL A 2 0.46 -41.88 42.95
C VAL A 2 0.32 -40.37 43.26
N GLN A 3 1.43 -39.64 43.29
CA GLN A 3 1.42 -38.18 43.27
C GLN A 3 1.03 -37.76 41.85
N GLY A 4 -0.16 -37.17 41.69
CA GLY A 4 -0.51 -36.44 40.48
C GLY A 4 0.25 -35.13 40.48
N ALA A 5 1.39 -35.10 39.79
CA ALA A 5 2.03 -33.84 39.43
C ALA A 5 1.09 -33.13 38.45
N GLU A 6 0.48 -32.03 38.88
CA GLU A 6 -0.07 -31.06 37.94
C GLU A 6 1.10 -30.57 37.07
N PRO A 7 0.99 -30.60 35.73
CA PRO A 7 2.03 -30.06 34.89
C PRO A 7 2.02 -28.55 35.10
N GLU A 8 3.10 -28.02 35.68
CA GLU A 8 3.44 -26.60 35.62
C GLU A 8 3.34 -26.18 34.15
N VAL A 9 2.29 -25.43 33.82
CA VAL A 9 2.08 -24.85 32.51
C VAL A 9 3.19 -23.83 32.32
N GLN A 10 4.28 -24.29 31.73
CA GLN A 10 5.43 -23.49 31.40
C GLN A 10 5.00 -22.28 30.55
N ASP A 11 5.55 -21.12 30.89
CA ASP A 11 5.45 -19.80 30.24
C ASP A 11 5.93 -19.77 28.77
N HIS A 12 5.53 -20.75 27.97
CA HIS A 12 6.00 -20.96 26.60
C HIS A 12 5.10 -20.24 25.62
N VAL A 13 5.35 -18.94 25.43
CA VAL A 13 5.59 -18.28 24.13
C VAL A 13 5.85 -16.81 24.47
N LEU A 14 7.00 -16.55 25.07
CA LEU A 14 7.60 -15.22 25.00
C LEU A 14 8.90 -15.38 24.26
N VAL A 15 8.82 -15.25 22.93
CA VAL A 15 10.02 -15.15 22.08
C VAL A 15 10.79 -13.91 22.52
N ARG A 16 11.83 -14.13 23.33
CA ARG A 16 12.79 -13.11 23.71
C ARG A 16 13.93 -13.17 22.71
N SER A 17 13.93 -12.28 21.73
CA SER A 17 15.05 -12.17 20.79
C SER A 17 16.19 -11.38 21.43
N GLU A 18 17.29 -12.06 21.73
CA GLU A 18 18.52 -11.40 22.14
C GLU A 18 19.05 -10.48 21.05
N GLU A 19 18.84 -10.81 19.78
CA GLU A 19 19.25 -9.99 18.65
C GLU A 19 18.59 -8.61 18.70
N ILE A 20 17.29 -8.55 18.98
CA ILE A 20 16.56 -7.27 19.13
C ILE A 20 17.02 -6.50 20.36
N VAL A 21 17.25 -7.19 21.49
CA VAL A 21 17.73 -6.53 22.72
C VAL A 21 19.10 -5.89 22.53
N ARG A 22 20.01 -6.53 21.78
CA ARG A 22 21.34 -6.00 21.46
C ARG A 22 21.30 -4.71 20.62
N LEU A 23 20.19 -4.43 19.93
CA LEU A 23 20.02 -3.19 19.15
C LEU A 23 19.61 -1.99 20.02
N ILE A 24 19.15 -2.19 21.25
CA ILE A 24 18.61 -1.11 22.09
C ILE A 24 19.67 -0.03 22.35
N ASP A 25 20.85 -0.43 22.83
CA ASP A 25 21.92 0.51 23.20
C ASP A 25 22.41 1.37 22.02
N PRO A 26 22.79 0.81 20.85
CA PRO A 26 23.24 1.64 19.74
C PRO A 26 22.12 2.57 19.19
N LEU A 27 20.85 2.15 19.25
CA LEU A 27 19.73 3.02 18.85
C LEU A 27 19.52 4.17 19.84
N LYS A 28 19.62 3.91 21.14
CA LYS A 28 19.53 4.94 22.19
C LYS A 28 20.68 5.93 22.17
N GLN A 29 21.91 5.46 21.93
CA GLN A 29 23.06 6.35 21.76
C GLN A 29 22.87 7.33 20.60
N ARG A 30 22.13 6.92 19.56
CA ARG A 30 21.74 7.77 18.42
C ARG A 30 20.48 8.61 18.67
N GLN A 31 19.92 8.57 19.89
CA GLN A 31 18.71 9.29 20.28
C GLN A 31 17.49 8.97 19.38
N ILE A 32 17.43 7.73 18.86
CA ILE A 32 16.31 7.26 18.06
C ILE A 32 15.19 6.85 19.00
N ARG A 33 13.98 7.37 18.79
CA ARG A 33 12.79 6.95 19.55
C ARG A 33 12.40 5.52 19.21
N LEU A 34 12.14 4.73 20.24
CA LEU A 34 11.82 3.31 20.15
C LEU A 34 10.34 3.09 20.45
N ILE A 35 9.66 2.42 19.52
CA ILE A 35 8.32 1.88 19.71
C ILE A 35 8.43 0.36 19.65
N SER A 36 7.99 -0.34 20.70
CA SER A 36 8.02 -1.80 20.74
C SER A 36 6.62 -2.40 20.67
N ILE A 37 6.51 -3.54 19.98
CA ILE A 37 5.35 -4.44 20.06
C ILE A 37 5.80 -5.71 20.77
N THR A 38 5.11 -6.10 21.84
CA THR A 38 5.48 -7.28 22.65
C THR A 38 4.28 -7.85 23.39
N GLY A 39 4.35 -9.13 23.77
CA GLY A 39 3.35 -9.75 24.66
C GLY A 39 3.61 -9.50 26.15
N ASN A 40 4.78 -8.99 26.52
CA ASN A 40 5.16 -8.78 27.92
C ASN A 40 5.63 -7.34 28.18
N ILE A 41 4.84 -6.59 28.95
CA ILE A 41 5.13 -5.21 29.37
C ILE A 41 6.36 -5.12 30.26
N GLU A 42 6.72 -6.20 30.97
CA GLU A 42 7.89 -6.25 31.84
C GLU A 42 9.18 -6.63 31.11
N SER A 43 9.13 -6.89 29.80
CA SER A 43 10.28 -7.28 28.99
C SER A 43 11.34 -6.17 28.93
N THR A 44 12.61 -6.56 28.73
CA THR A 44 13.72 -5.61 28.53
C THR A 44 13.42 -4.63 27.40
N LEU A 45 12.85 -5.11 26.29
CA LEU A 45 12.46 -4.28 25.15
C LEU A 45 11.41 -3.23 25.53
N ALA A 46 10.34 -3.63 26.23
CA ALA A 46 9.29 -2.71 26.67
C ALA A 46 9.83 -1.63 27.61
N LYS A 47 10.63 -2.02 28.61
CA LYS A 47 11.23 -1.10 29.60
C LYS A 47 12.16 -0.06 29.00
N HIS A 48 12.79 -0.37 27.87
CA HIS A 48 13.70 0.54 27.19
C HIS A 48 13.05 1.30 26.03
N SER A 49 11.79 1.04 25.69
CA SER A 49 11.09 1.73 24.60
C SER A 49 10.39 3.00 25.11
N ASP A 50 10.29 4.02 24.25
CA ASP A 50 9.53 5.25 24.56
C ASP A 50 8.02 5.00 24.55
N VAL A 51 7.57 4.08 23.69
CA VAL A 51 6.18 3.61 23.63
C VAL A 51 6.17 2.09 23.52
N CYS A 52 5.38 1.43 24.36
CA CYS A 52 5.17 -0.01 24.29
C CYS A 52 3.72 -0.33 23.93
N LEU A 53 3.51 -0.97 22.79
CA LEU A 53 2.25 -1.56 22.38
C LEU A 53 2.23 -3.02 22.86
N CYS A 54 1.73 -3.21 24.07
CA CYS A 54 1.63 -4.53 24.68
C CYS A 54 0.34 -5.24 24.26
N MET A 55 0.46 -6.41 23.63
CA MET A 55 -0.70 -7.24 23.26
C MET A 55 -1.13 -8.19 24.40
N GLY A 56 -0.32 -8.27 25.47
CA GLY A 56 -0.50 -9.23 26.55
C GLY A 56 -0.09 -10.66 26.19
N LYS A 57 -0.28 -11.58 27.13
CA LYS A 57 -0.08 -13.03 26.89
C LYS A 57 -1.22 -13.55 26.01
N LEU A 58 -0.86 -14.18 24.89
CA LEU A 58 -1.78 -14.77 23.95
C LEU A 58 -1.57 -16.28 23.92
N SER A 59 -2.66 -17.05 23.89
CA SER A 59 -2.59 -18.49 23.70
C SER A 59 -2.42 -18.81 22.21
N GLU A 60 -1.38 -19.55 21.86
CA GLU A 60 -1.15 -19.97 20.48
C GLU A 60 -2.15 -21.05 20.06
N ALA A 61 -2.50 -21.06 18.77
CA ALA A 61 -3.35 -22.10 18.18
C ALA A 61 -2.57 -23.41 17.97
N CYS A 62 -1.24 -23.35 17.93
CA CYS A 62 -0.39 -24.53 17.87
C CYS A 62 -0.61 -25.38 19.14
N PRO A 63 -0.99 -26.68 19.02
CA PRO A 63 -1.22 -27.53 20.18
C PRO A 63 -0.01 -27.72 21.09
N LEU A 64 1.20 -27.53 20.54
CA LEU A 64 2.46 -27.60 21.30
C LEU A 64 2.84 -26.27 21.95
N GLY A 65 2.17 -25.17 21.59
CA GLY A 65 2.50 -23.83 22.08
C GLY A 65 3.91 -23.38 21.68
N ILE A 66 4.44 -23.81 20.53
CA ILE A 66 5.79 -23.43 20.09
C ILE A 66 5.73 -22.56 18.84
N ALA A 67 4.84 -22.90 17.90
CA ALA A 67 4.73 -22.17 16.65
C ALA A 67 3.90 -20.89 16.85
N PRO A 68 4.45 -19.71 16.51
CA PRO A 68 3.69 -18.47 16.49
C PRO A 68 2.54 -18.55 15.49
N SER A 69 1.34 -18.20 15.92
CA SER A 69 0.11 -18.31 15.14
C SER A 69 -0.86 -17.18 15.47
N VAL A 70 -1.36 -17.15 16.70
CA VAL A 70 -2.24 -16.09 17.21
C VAL A 70 -1.42 -14.83 17.42
N SER A 71 -0.23 -14.93 18.02
CA SER A 71 0.62 -13.76 18.27
C SER A 71 1.00 -13.02 16.98
N THR A 72 1.42 -13.74 15.94
CA THR A 72 1.78 -13.13 14.64
C THR A 72 0.57 -12.53 13.94
N THR A 73 -0.60 -13.17 14.03
CA THR A 73 -1.86 -12.63 13.50
C THR A 73 -2.26 -11.34 14.23
N CYS A 74 -2.15 -11.31 15.56
CA CYS A 74 -2.40 -10.11 16.35
C CYS A 74 -1.39 -8.99 16.02
N MET A 75 -0.11 -9.31 15.82
CA MET A 75 0.89 -8.33 15.38
C MET A 75 0.56 -7.75 14.01
N LEU A 76 0.09 -8.58 13.06
CA LEU A 76 -0.31 -8.13 11.73
C LEU A 76 -1.50 -7.16 11.81
N ALA A 77 -2.55 -7.53 12.55
CA ALA A 77 -3.72 -6.68 12.76
C ALA A 77 -3.37 -5.35 13.47
N LEU A 78 -2.47 -5.40 14.46
CA LEU A 78 -1.94 -4.20 15.11
C LEU A 78 -1.14 -3.33 14.13
N GLY A 79 -0.33 -3.94 13.27
CA GLY A 79 0.41 -3.26 12.20
C GLY A 79 -0.52 -2.50 11.25
N ASP A 80 -1.59 -3.15 10.79
CA ASP A 80 -2.61 -2.51 9.94
C ASP A 80 -3.30 -1.36 10.67
N ALA A 81 -3.68 -1.55 11.94
CA ALA A 81 -4.30 -0.50 12.75
C ALA A 81 -3.38 0.73 12.88
N ILE A 82 -2.08 0.53 13.09
CA ILE A 82 -1.09 1.61 13.14
C ILE A 82 -1.00 2.30 11.77
N ALA A 83 -0.88 1.54 10.70
CA ALA A 83 -0.77 2.07 9.34
C ALA A 83 -1.98 2.95 8.99
N PHE A 84 -3.20 2.45 9.22
CA PHE A 84 -4.43 3.21 8.95
C PHE A 84 -4.60 4.42 9.86
N THR A 85 -4.19 4.30 11.13
CA THR A 85 -4.21 5.44 12.06
C THR A 85 -3.26 6.55 11.60
N VAL A 86 -2.05 6.18 11.17
CA VAL A 86 -1.06 7.14 10.62
C VAL A 86 -1.55 7.73 9.29
N MET A 87 -2.11 6.92 8.40
CA MET A 87 -2.71 7.40 7.15
C MET A 87 -3.78 8.46 7.43
N LYS A 88 -4.70 8.19 8.36
CA LYS A 88 -5.73 9.15 8.76
C LYS A 88 -5.13 10.41 9.37
N ALA A 89 -4.17 10.28 10.28
CA ALA A 89 -3.52 11.42 10.93
C ALA A 89 -2.71 12.29 9.94
N ARG A 90 -2.24 11.71 8.84
CA ARG A 90 -1.51 12.40 7.77
C ARG A 90 -2.40 12.89 6.62
N ASN A 91 -3.72 12.68 6.70
CA ASN A 91 -4.65 12.93 5.58
C ASN A 91 -4.19 12.27 4.27
N PHE A 92 -3.66 11.05 4.36
CA PHE A 92 -3.16 10.31 3.20
C PHE A 92 -4.31 9.99 2.24
N SER A 93 -4.21 10.50 1.01
CA SER A 93 -5.28 10.47 0.02
C SER A 93 -5.17 9.30 -0.97
N ALA A 94 -6.20 9.11 -1.79
CA ALA A 94 -6.17 8.14 -2.88
C ALA A 94 -5.15 8.54 -3.96
N GLU A 95 -5.00 9.84 -4.20
CA GLU A 95 -4.02 10.44 -5.10
C GLU A 95 -2.58 10.17 -4.61
N ASP A 96 -2.36 10.26 -3.29
CA ASP A 96 -1.08 9.87 -2.69
C ASP A 96 -0.78 8.39 -2.93
N TYR A 97 -1.79 7.52 -2.73
CA TYR A 97 -1.66 6.09 -2.98
C TYR A 97 -1.25 5.81 -4.44
N ALA A 98 -1.94 6.42 -5.41
CA ALA A 98 -1.66 6.29 -6.84
C ALA A 98 -0.23 6.74 -7.18
N ARG A 99 0.20 7.87 -6.60
CA ARG A 99 1.54 8.43 -6.80
C ARG A 99 2.66 7.53 -6.27
N PHE A 100 2.47 6.88 -5.14
CA PHE A 100 3.48 5.98 -4.56
C PHE A 100 3.44 4.56 -5.14
N HIS A 101 2.34 4.18 -5.81
CA HIS A 101 2.14 2.83 -6.35
C HIS A 101 1.65 2.81 -7.82
N PRO A 102 2.25 3.58 -8.74
CA PRO A 102 1.69 3.78 -10.08
C PRO A 102 1.65 2.50 -10.91
N GLY A 103 2.56 1.55 -10.68
CA GLY A 103 2.60 0.26 -11.38
C GLY A 103 1.75 -0.86 -10.77
N GLY A 104 1.13 -0.61 -9.61
CA GLY A 104 0.29 -1.61 -8.92
C GLY A 104 -1.14 -1.60 -9.44
N ALA A 105 -1.84 -2.75 -9.39
CA ALA A 105 -3.22 -2.85 -9.85
C ALA A 105 -4.20 -1.87 -9.17
N LEU A 106 -3.97 -1.55 -7.88
CA LEU A 106 -4.76 -0.57 -7.14
C LEU A 106 -4.38 0.87 -7.51
N GLY A 107 -3.09 1.17 -7.64
CA GLY A 107 -2.65 2.51 -8.05
C GLY A 107 -3.11 2.84 -9.48
N ALA A 108 -3.07 1.86 -10.39
CA ALA A 108 -3.57 1.98 -11.75
C ALA A 108 -5.07 2.35 -11.82
N LYS A 109 -5.89 1.80 -10.90
CA LYS A 109 -7.32 2.15 -10.79
C LYS A 109 -7.56 3.57 -10.29
N LEU A 110 -6.57 4.19 -9.65
CA LEU A 110 -6.64 5.53 -9.08
C LEU A 110 -5.97 6.59 -9.97
N ILE A 111 -5.43 6.20 -11.14
CA ILE A 111 -4.88 7.15 -12.12
C ILE A 111 -6.03 8.00 -12.67
N THR A 112 -5.87 9.33 -12.60
CA THR A 112 -6.85 10.26 -13.16
C THR A 112 -6.80 10.28 -14.68
N VAL A 113 -7.89 10.70 -15.33
CA VAL A 113 -7.93 10.87 -16.80
C VAL A 113 -6.79 11.77 -17.26
N GLY A 114 -6.49 12.87 -16.56
CA GLY A 114 -5.39 13.77 -16.90
C GLY A 114 -4.00 13.11 -16.82
N GLN A 115 -3.78 12.23 -15.85
CA GLN A 115 -2.53 11.47 -15.74
C GLN A 115 -2.42 10.34 -16.77
N SER A 116 -3.54 9.77 -17.20
CA SER A 116 -3.58 8.74 -18.25
C SER A 116 -3.57 9.32 -19.66
N MET A 117 -4.02 10.57 -19.84
CA MET A 117 -4.10 11.22 -21.14
C MET A 117 -2.69 11.49 -21.68
N MET A 118 -2.42 11.01 -22.90
CA MET A 118 -1.20 11.35 -23.63
C MET A 118 -1.31 12.69 -24.37
N PHE A 119 -2.36 13.46 -24.11
CA PHE A 119 -2.59 14.77 -24.70
C PHE A 119 -1.96 15.83 -23.82
N SER A 120 -1.01 16.56 -24.39
CA SER A 120 -0.47 17.81 -23.83
C SER A 120 -1.17 19.01 -24.47
N ASP A 121 -1.22 20.13 -23.74
CA ASP A 121 -1.89 21.37 -24.18
C ASP A 121 -1.29 21.97 -25.47
N ASP A 122 -0.04 21.63 -25.79
CA ASP A 122 0.69 22.03 -27.01
C ASP A 122 0.57 21.00 -28.15
N GLY A 123 -0.09 19.88 -27.92
CA GLY A 123 -0.18 18.77 -28.86
C GLY A 123 -1.30 18.96 -29.88
N GLN A 124 -1.00 18.80 -31.17
CA GLN A 124 -2.03 18.76 -32.21
C GLN A 124 -3.00 17.60 -31.99
N LEU A 125 -4.30 17.92 -31.96
CA LEU A 125 -5.38 16.94 -31.92
C LEU A 125 -5.56 16.31 -33.32
N PRO A 126 -5.69 14.97 -33.41
CA PRO A 126 -6.11 14.32 -34.65
C PRO A 126 -7.58 14.65 -34.91
N VAL A 127 -7.85 15.47 -35.93
CA VAL A 127 -9.19 15.95 -36.28
C VAL A 127 -9.50 15.62 -37.74
N ALA A 128 -10.73 15.21 -38.01
CA ALA A 128 -11.30 15.03 -39.34
C ALA A 128 -12.67 15.69 -39.46
N SER A 129 -13.07 16.03 -40.68
CA SER A 129 -14.41 16.53 -40.98
C SER A 129 -15.42 15.39 -41.06
N VAL A 130 -16.70 15.67 -40.77
CA VAL A 130 -17.82 14.75 -41.06
C VAL A 130 -17.92 14.34 -42.54
N ASP A 131 -17.38 15.16 -43.44
CA ASP A 131 -17.39 14.90 -44.89
C ASP A 131 -16.13 14.18 -45.39
N ASP A 132 -15.14 13.95 -44.52
CA ASP A 132 -13.91 13.24 -44.90
C ASP A 132 -14.19 11.75 -45.12
N THR A 133 -13.68 11.21 -46.22
CA THR A 133 -13.56 9.76 -46.38
C THR A 133 -12.53 9.20 -45.39
N ILE A 134 -12.62 7.90 -45.07
CA ILE A 134 -11.65 7.23 -44.20
C ILE A 134 -10.20 7.40 -44.70
N ARG A 135 -9.97 7.39 -46.03
CA ARG A 135 -8.65 7.64 -46.61
C ARG A 135 -8.14 9.05 -46.27
N GLN A 136 -8.97 10.07 -46.47
CA GLN A 136 -8.60 11.45 -46.19
C GLN A 136 -8.34 11.66 -44.69
N MET A 137 -9.15 11.05 -43.83
CA MET A 137 -8.90 11.05 -42.38
C MET A 137 -7.51 10.48 -42.06
N LEU A 138 -7.20 9.28 -42.55
CA LEU A 138 -5.92 8.61 -42.29
C LEU A 138 -4.72 9.41 -42.82
N GLU A 139 -4.85 10.02 -44.01
CA GLU A 139 -3.81 10.88 -44.58
C GLU A 139 -3.57 12.12 -43.71
N LYS A 140 -4.63 12.81 -43.26
CA LYS A 140 -4.55 13.99 -42.39
C LYS A 140 -3.90 13.67 -41.04
N THR A 141 -4.18 12.51 -40.47
CA THR A 141 -3.67 12.13 -39.15
C THR A 141 -2.39 11.30 -39.20
N SER A 142 -1.89 10.94 -40.39
CA SER A 142 -0.76 10.01 -40.59
C SER A 142 0.54 10.42 -39.89
N LYS A 143 0.78 11.72 -39.75
CA LYS A 143 1.99 12.28 -39.11
C LYS A 143 1.83 12.50 -37.60
N LEU A 144 0.63 12.32 -37.07
CA LEU A 144 0.35 12.44 -35.65
C LEU A 144 0.66 11.11 -34.97
N LYS A 145 1.27 11.16 -33.78
CA LYS A 145 1.38 9.96 -32.94
C LYS A 145 -0.02 9.40 -32.68
N ARG A 146 -0.16 8.07 -32.68
CA ARG A 146 -1.41 7.39 -32.31
C ARG A 146 -1.82 7.83 -30.90
N ARG A 147 -2.87 8.66 -30.81
CA ARG A 147 -3.43 9.17 -29.54
C ARG A 147 -4.67 8.40 -29.07
N GLY A 148 -4.97 7.26 -29.69
CA GLY A 148 -6.09 6.38 -29.36
C GLY A 148 -7.40 6.68 -30.08
N ALA A 149 -7.65 7.91 -30.52
CA ALA A 149 -8.84 8.26 -31.30
C ALA A 149 -8.62 9.47 -32.21
N VAL A 150 -9.42 9.59 -33.27
CA VAL A 150 -9.54 10.76 -34.15
C VAL A 150 -10.86 11.47 -33.86
N MET A 151 -10.83 12.77 -33.63
CA MET A 151 -12.01 13.60 -33.37
C MET A 151 -12.68 13.98 -34.69
N VAL A 152 -13.99 13.76 -34.81
CA VAL A 152 -14.77 14.17 -35.99
C VAL A 152 -15.52 15.46 -35.66
N VAL A 153 -15.36 16.48 -36.51
CA VAL A 153 -15.97 17.80 -36.32
C VAL A 153 -16.85 18.19 -37.50
N ASN A 154 -17.88 18.99 -37.24
CA ASN A 154 -18.67 19.62 -38.30
C ASN A 154 -17.97 20.87 -38.87
N ALA A 155 -18.58 21.50 -39.89
CA ALA A 155 -18.09 22.73 -40.50
C ALA A 155 -17.94 23.93 -39.55
N LYS A 156 -18.61 23.91 -38.38
CA LYS A 156 -18.47 24.94 -37.34
C LYS A 156 -17.36 24.61 -36.34
N GLY A 157 -16.61 23.53 -36.55
CA GLY A 157 -15.58 23.04 -35.63
C GLY A 157 -16.13 22.38 -34.37
N SER A 158 -17.44 22.11 -34.28
CA SER A 158 -18.02 21.42 -33.12
C SER A 158 -17.80 19.91 -33.24
N LEU A 159 -17.40 19.27 -32.14
CA LEU A 159 -17.24 17.82 -32.05
C LEU A 159 -18.58 17.11 -32.32
N THR A 160 -18.59 16.21 -33.29
CA THR A 160 -19.76 15.40 -33.66
C THR A 160 -19.58 13.93 -33.35
N GLY A 161 -18.35 13.47 -33.12
CA GLY A 161 -18.06 12.09 -32.78
C GLY A 161 -16.57 11.79 -32.71
N ILE A 162 -16.23 10.52 -32.48
CA ILE A 162 -14.85 10.03 -32.49
C ILE A 162 -14.76 8.75 -33.32
N ILE A 163 -13.61 8.53 -33.94
CA ILE A 163 -13.24 7.28 -34.59
C ILE A 163 -12.06 6.69 -33.82
N THR A 164 -12.18 5.43 -33.39
CA THR A 164 -11.14 4.68 -32.70
C THR A 164 -10.89 3.39 -33.46
N ASP A 165 -9.62 2.98 -33.56
CA ASP A 165 -9.27 1.60 -33.88
C ASP A 165 -9.25 0.82 -32.56
N ALA A 166 -10.04 -0.25 -32.46
CA ALA A 166 -9.93 -1.21 -31.36
C ALA A 166 -8.73 -2.13 -31.58
#